data_AF-A0A945GVF4-F1
#
_entry.id   AF-A0A945GVF4-F1
#
_cell.length_a   1.000
_cell.length_b   1.000
_cell.length_c   1.000
_cell.angle_alpha   90.00
_cell.angle_beta   90.00
_cell.angle_gamma   90.00
#
_symmetry.space_group_name_H-M   'P 1'
#
loop_
_entity.id
_entity.type
_entity.pdbx_description
1 polymer ?
#
loop_
_entity_poly.entity_id
_entity_poly.type
_entity_poly.pdbx_seq_one_letter_code
_entity_poly.pdbx_strand_id
1 'polypeptide(L)'
;MSPKSVSLDKLRKQIDDIDNQLLDLLMQRTDVVEQVGVAKRQDADATDLSGSLNMRPDREARLLRRLLDRHDGRLPEVVVARIWREMISAFTLLQGPLKVAVCAPEKSVGYWDLSRMQFGSATPMTLHRSQGVVLRAVSEGDGTVGVLPLPQDGEDDPWWSHLAVDTENVPRVIARLPFVQDRSAWFEGMGALALAPIDHADSGDDISLIVIAADPQISRARLHREMKAAGFTGRIISAVGKGGDHAEWLHLVEVDGYLAPKDKRLSGFIKACDGDVERVVRIGGYAVPVRIGEEEQGS
;
A
#
# COMPACT_ATOMS: atom_id res chain seq x y z
N MET A 1 -40.25 42.49 -3.57
CA MET A 1 -39.55 42.06 -4.79
C MET A 1 -38.83 40.76 -4.46
N SER A 2 -39.35 39.62 -4.92
CA SER A 2 -38.68 38.32 -4.73
C SER A 2 -37.37 38.31 -5.53
N PRO A 3 -36.26 37.77 -4.99
CA PRO A 3 -34.99 37.72 -5.73
C PRO A 3 -35.21 36.97 -7.03
N LYS A 4 -34.82 37.57 -8.16
CA LYS A 4 -34.83 36.90 -9.48
C LYS A 4 -33.99 35.63 -9.34
N SER A 5 -34.65 34.47 -9.29
CA SER A 5 -34.00 33.17 -9.33
C SER A 5 -33.04 33.16 -10.52
N VAL A 6 -31.77 32.84 -10.29
CA VAL A 6 -30.84 32.53 -11.38
C VAL A 6 -31.52 31.47 -12.24
N SER A 7 -31.69 31.73 -13.53
CA SER A 7 -32.32 30.76 -14.42
C SER A 7 -31.53 29.46 -14.39
N LEU A 8 -32.23 28.33 -14.27
CA LEU A 8 -31.62 26.99 -14.28
C LEU A 8 -30.65 26.80 -15.46
N ASP A 9 -30.98 27.37 -16.63
CA ASP A 9 -30.12 27.29 -17.82
C ASP A 9 -28.79 28.03 -17.66
N LYS A 10 -28.78 29.13 -16.88
CA LYS A 10 -27.54 29.84 -16.56
C LYS A 10 -26.64 29.00 -15.65
N LEU A 11 -27.23 28.31 -14.66
CA LEU A 11 -26.47 27.43 -13.78
C LEU A 11 -25.91 26.21 -14.53
N ARG A 12 -26.69 25.63 -15.44
CA ARG A 12 -26.21 24.53 -16.30
C ARG A 12 -25.03 24.96 -17.17
N LYS A 13 -25.14 26.12 -17.83
CA LYS A 13 -24.02 26.66 -18.61
C LYS A 13 -22.77 26.90 -17.75
N GLN A 14 -22.93 27.36 -16.52
CA GLN A 14 -21.81 27.50 -15.60
C GLN A 14 -21.15 26.16 -15.25
N ILE A 15 -21.95 25.09 -15.10
CA ILE A 15 -21.42 23.72 -14.90
C ILE A 15 -20.64 23.29 -16.14
N ASP A 16 -21.20 23.46 -17.34
CA ASP A 16 -20.51 23.10 -18.59
C ASP A 16 -19.17 23.85 -18.75
N ASP A 17 -19.14 25.15 -18.43
CA ASP A 17 -17.93 25.97 -18.47
C ASP A 17 -16.88 25.50 -17.44
N ILE A 18 -17.31 25.01 -16.27
CA ILE A 18 -16.42 24.43 -15.25
C ILE A 18 -15.91 23.06 -15.70
N ASP A 19 -16.77 22.21 -16.26
CA ASP A 19 -16.40 20.87 -16.72
C ASP A 19 -15.36 20.94 -17.85
N ASN A 20 -15.49 21.90 -18.76
CA ASN A 20 -14.47 22.18 -19.78
C ASN A 20 -13.12 22.57 -19.14
N GLN A 21 -13.12 23.47 -18.15
CA GLN A 21 -11.89 23.85 -17.45
C GLN A 21 -11.26 22.70 -16.67
N LEU A 22 -12.09 21.83 -16.07
CA LEU A 22 -11.60 20.62 -15.40
C LEU A 22 -10.90 19.71 -16.40
N LEU A 23 -11.48 19.47 -17.57
CA LEU A 23 -10.86 18.67 -18.61
C LEU A 23 -9.54 19.29 -19.10
N ASP A 24 -9.50 20.60 -19.34
CA ASP A 24 -8.28 21.31 -19.74
C ASP A 24 -7.17 21.17 -18.69
N LEU A 25 -7.50 21.31 -17.40
CA LEU A 25 -6.55 21.11 -16.30
C LEU A 25 -6.05 19.66 -16.21
N LEU A 26 -6.90 18.67 -16.52
CA LEU A 26 -6.48 17.27 -16.59
C LEU A 26 -5.49 17.03 -17.74
N MET A 27 -5.71 17.66 -18.89
CA MET A 27 -4.79 17.56 -20.03
C MET A 27 -3.45 18.23 -19.70
N GLN A 28 -3.47 19.44 -19.14
CA GLN A 28 -2.26 20.11 -18.67
C GLN A 28 -1.48 19.27 -17.63
N ARG A 29 -2.19 18.60 -16.72
CA ARG A 29 -1.56 17.69 -15.75
C ARG A 29 -0.94 16.49 -16.43
N THR A 30 -1.59 15.94 -17.46
CA THR A 30 -1.05 14.84 -18.28
C THR A 30 0.28 15.23 -18.92
N ASP A 31 0.35 16.40 -19.55
CA ASP A 31 1.59 16.90 -20.20
C ASP A 31 2.76 16.99 -19.20
N VAL A 32 2.49 17.46 -17.98
CA VAL A 32 3.51 17.52 -16.90
C VAL A 32 3.94 16.12 -16.47
N VAL A 33 3.02 15.16 -16.37
CA VAL A 33 3.33 13.76 -16.02
C VAL A 33 4.22 13.11 -17.07
N GLU A 34 3.99 13.39 -18.36
CA GLU A 34 4.83 12.90 -19.44
C GLU A 34 6.25 13.47 -19.35
N GLN A 35 6.38 14.78 -19.09
CA GLN A 35 7.68 15.42 -18.86
C GLN A 35 8.42 14.83 -17.67
N VAL A 36 7.72 14.53 -16.57
CA VAL A 36 8.30 13.81 -15.42
C VAL A 36 8.79 12.42 -15.83
N GLY A 37 8.04 11.72 -16.67
CA GLY A 37 8.45 10.42 -17.23
C GLY A 37 9.72 10.52 -18.09
N VAL A 38 9.85 11.59 -18.90
CA VAL A 38 11.06 11.87 -19.69
C VAL A 38 12.25 12.14 -18.77
N ALA A 39 12.09 13.00 -17.77
CA ALA A 39 13.15 13.34 -16.81
C ALA A 39 13.67 12.09 -16.08
N LYS A 40 12.77 11.23 -15.57
CA LYS A 40 13.15 9.96 -14.91
C LYS A 40 13.99 9.04 -15.80
N ARG A 41 13.70 8.99 -17.11
CA ARG A 41 14.46 8.15 -18.06
C ARG A 41 15.81 8.74 -18.43
N GLN A 42 15.94 10.06 -18.41
CA GLN A 42 17.22 10.75 -18.67
C GLN A 42 18.16 10.66 -17.48
N ASP A 43 17.62 10.65 -16.27
CA ASP A 43 18.34 10.51 -15.00
C ASP A 43 18.60 9.04 -14.62
N ALA A 44 18.76 8.13 -15.60
CA ALA A 44 18.87 6.69 -15.36
C ALA A 44 20.07 6.23 -14.49
N ASP A 45 21.02 7.13 -14.19
CA ASP A 45 22.10 6.91 -13.22
C ASP A 45 21.78 7.40 -11.79
N ALA A 46 20.67 8.14 -11.56
CA ALA A 46 20.46 8.88 -10.32
C ALA A 46 19.42 8.30 -9.35
N THR A 47 18.52 7.40 -9.77
CA THR A 47 17.59 6.75 -8.82
C THR A 47 17.16 5.37 -9.31
N ASP A 48 17.73 4.35 -8.68
CA ASP A 48 17.01 3.16 -8.20
C ASP A 48 15.87 2.70 -9.12
N LEU A 49 16.24 2.14 -10.28
CA LEU A 49 15.37 1.29 -11.12
C LEU A 49 15.12 -0.06 -10.43
N SER A 50 14.95 -0.06 -9.10
CA SER A 50 14.32 -1.14 -8.36
C SER A 50 12.87 -1.23 -8.83
N GLY A 51 12.67 -1.93 -9.95
CA GLY A 51 11.39 -2.31 -10.52
C GLY A 51 10.94 -1.49 -11.74
N SER A 52 10.42 -2.21 -12.74
CA SER A 52 9.71 -1.72 -13.95
C SER A 52 8.46 -0.85 -13.65
N LEU A 53 8.15 -0.59 -12.38
CA LEU A 53 6.91 0.04 -11.92
C LEU A 53 7.11 1.52 -11.60
N ASN A 54 6.37 2.39 -12.30
CA ASN A 54 6.43 3.85 -12.13
C ASN A 54 5.62 4.39 -10.93
N MET A 55 5.28 3.52 -9.98
CA MET A 55 4.46 3.86 -8.81
C MET A 55 5.29 4.48 -7.68
N ARG A 56 4.69 5.40 -6.93
CA ARG A 56 5.28 6.00 -5.71
C ARG A 56 4.19 6.09 -4.63
N PRO A 57 3.86 4.96 -3.97
CA PRO A 57 2.77 4.91 -2.98
C PRO A 57 2.94 5.93 -1.84
N ASP A 58 4.18 6.24 -1.45
CA ASP A 58 4.53 7.26 -0.46
C ASP A 58 4.08 8.68 -0.90
N ARG A 59 4.28 9.03 -2.17
CA ARG A 59 3.87 10.33 -2.73
C ARG A 59 2.36 10.40 -2.89
N GLU A 60 1.74 9.27 -3.25
CA GLU A 60 0.29 9.16 -3.37
C GLU A 60 -0.41 9.35 -2.02
N ALA A 61 0.11 8.72 -0.96
CA ALA A 61 -0.39 8.87 0.39
C ALA A 61 -0.30 10.33 0.87
N ARG A 62 0.88 10.96 0.71
CA ARG A 62 1.09 12.39 1.05
C ARG A 62 0.18 13.31 0.25
N LEU A 63 -0.02 13.04 -1.03
CA LEU A 63 -0.92 13.80 -1.89
C LEU A 63 -2.35 13.72 -1.38
N LEU A 64 -2.86 12.50 -1.11
CA LEU A 64 -4.24 12.32 -0.64
C LEU A 64 -4.46 12.94 0.73
N ARG A 65 -3.55 12.75 1.70
CA ARG A 65 -3.61 13.41 3.02
C ARG A 65 -3.72 14.93 2.85
N ARG A 66 -2.80 15.54 2.11
CA ARG A 66 -2.81 16.99 1.83
C ARG A 66 -4.12 17.49 1.20
N LEU A 67 -4.73 16.70 0.30
CA LEU A 67 -5.98 17.08 -0.35
C LEU A 67 -7.17 16.99 0.60
N LEU A 68 -7.21 15.96 1.45
CA LEU A 68 -8.21 15.80 2.49
C LEU A 68 -8.08 16.91 3.55
N ASP A 69 -6.85 17.22 4.00
CA ASP A 69 -6.59 18.30 4.95
C ASP A 69 -6.99 19.68 4.40
N ARG A 70 -6.90 19.88 3.08
CA ARG A 70 -7.27 21.14 2.40
C ARG A 70 -8.78 21.27 2.17
N HIS A 71 -9.51 20.17 2.23
CA HIS A 71 -10.91 20.13 1.81
C HIS A 71 -11.83 20.81 2.82
N ASP A 72 -12.60 21.79 2.36
CA ASP A 72 -13.56 22.59 3.14
C ASP A 72 -14.97 22.61 2.51
N GLY A 73 -15.17 21.82 1.45
CA GLY A 73 -16.37 21.84 0.61
C GLY A 73 -17.42 20.81 1.01
N ARG A 74 -18.58 20.88 0.34
CA ARG A 74 -19.71 19.95 0.56
C ARG A 74 -19.59 18.60 -0.13
N LEU A 75 -18.61 18.44 -1.02
CA LEU A 75 -18.37 17.16 -1.70
C LEU A 75 -17.85 16.15 -0.66
N PRO A 76 -18.38 14.91 -0.59
CA PRO A 76 -17.88 13.95 0.39
C PRO A 76 -16.38 13.67 0.20
N GLU A 77 -15.63 13.62 1.29
CA GLU A 77 -14.17 13.42 1.30
C GLU A 77 -13.75 12.13 0.57
N VAL A 78 -14.53 11.05 0.72
CA VAL A 78 -14.30 9.78 0.03
C VAL A 78 -14.41 9.93 -1.50
N VAL A 79 -15.26 10.83 -1.99
CA VAL A 79 -15.43 11.10 -3.43
C VAL A 79 -14.23 11.88 -3.95
N VAL A 80 -13.75 12.87 -3.19
CA VAL A 80 -12.49 13.57 -3.48
C VAL A 80 -11.36 12.55 -3.59
N ALA A 81 -11.17 11.69 -2.59
CA ALA A 81 -10.13 10.67 -2.63
C ALA A 81 -10.24 9.74 -3.87
N ARG A 82 -11.47 9.30 -4.23
CA ARG A 82 -11.71 8.43 -5.40
C ARG A 82 -11.36 9.11 -6.73
N ILE A 83 -11.72 10.38 -6.91
CA ILE A 83 -11.38 11.15 -8.13
C ILE A 83 -9.87 11.22 -8.30
N TRP A 84 -9.14 11.56 -7.23
CA TRP A 84 -7.67 11.63 -7.29
C TRP A 84 -7.02 10.27 -7.46
N ARG A 85 -7.58 9.22 -6.85
CA ARG A 85 -7.10 7.85 -7.01
C ARG A 85 -7.18 7.40 -8.47
N GLU A 86 -8.31 7.64 -9.14
CA GLU A 86 -8.50 7.32 -10.56
C GLU A 86 -7.45 8.05 -11.43
N MET A 87 -7.24 9.35 -11.20
CA MET A 87 -6.22 10.11 -11.93
C MET A 87 -4.80 9.61 -11.68
N ILE A 88 -4.45 9.27 -10.43
CA ILE A 88 -3.14 8.71 -10.08
C ILE A 88 -2.90 7.41 -10.85
N SER A 89 -3.90 6.52 -10.87
CA SER A 89 -3.82 5.24 -11.58
C SER A 89 -3.65 5.43 -13.09
N ALA A 90 -4.45 6.30 -13.71
CA ALA A 90 -4.35 6.60 -15.13
C ALA A 90 -2.96 7.13 -15.51
N PHE A 91 -2.42 8.06 -14.72
CA PHE A 91 -1.11 8.66 -14.99
C PHE A 91 0.07 7.72 -14.70
N THR A 92 -0.09 6.81 -13.75
CA THR A 92 0.88 5.73 -13.55
C THR A 92 0.94 4.83 -14.79
N LEU A 93 -0.22 4.46 -15.34
CA LEU A 93 -0.33 3.62 -16.53
C LEU A 93 0.26 4.29 -17.79
N LEU A 94 0.17 5.62 -17.91
CA LEU A 94 0.83 6.37 -19.00
C LEU A 94 2.36 6.32 -18.91
N GLN A 95 2.93 6.20 -17.71
CA GLN A 95 4.38 6.20 -17.53
C GLN A 95 5.03 4.85 -17.81
N GLY A 96 4.27 3.74 -17.76
CA GLY A 96 4.77 2.40 -18.06
C GLY A 96 3.75 1.30 -17.80
N PRO A 97 4.13 0.03 -18.06
CA PRO A 97 3.23 -1.10 -17.87
C PRO A 97 2.80 -1.22 -16.40
N LEU A 98 1.49 -1.29 -16.20
CA LEU A 98 0.86 -1.58 -14.91
C LEU A 98 -0.24 -2.62 -15.13
N LYS A 99 -0.15 -3.73 -14.41
CA LYS A 99 -1.17 -4.79 -14.35
C LYS A 99 -1.38 -5.18 -12.90
N VAL A 100 -2.54 -5.76 -12.58
CA VAL A 100 -2.82 -6.25 -11.23
C VAL A 100 -3.20 -7.72 -11.25
N ALA A 101 -2.53 -8.52 -10.43
CA ALA A 101 -2.89 -9.90 -10.13
C ALA A 101 -3.57 -9.94 -8.75
N VAL A 102 -4.88 -10.19 -8.73
CA VAL A 102 -5.68 -10.18 -7.50
C VAL A 102 -5.86 -11.60 -6.99
N CYS A 103 -5.47 -11.85 -5.75
CA CYS A 103 -5.83 -13.07 -5.04
C CYS A 103 -7.19 -12.87 -4.37
N ALA A 104 -8.18 -13.63 -4.81
CA ALA A 104 -9.48 -13.73 -4.16
C ALA A 104 -9.75 -15.20 -3.84
N PRO A 105 -9.35 -15.67 -2.64
CA PRO A 105 -9.84 -16.95 -2.14
C PRO A 105 -11.37 -16.98 -2.27
N GLU A 106 -11.91 -18.13 -2.69
CA GLU A 106 -13.35 -18.33 -2.91
C GLU A 106 -14.01 -17.49 -4.04
N LYS A 107 -13.22 -16.75 -4.84
CA LYS A 107 -13.71 -15.80 -5.87
C LYS A 107 -14.56 -14.65 -5.29
N SER A 108 -14.18 -14.15 -4.11
CA SER A 108 -14.84 -12.96 -3.57
C SER A 108 -14.72 -11.75 -4.51
N VAL A 109 -15.86 -11.15 -4.85
CA VAL A 109 -15.93 -9.91 -5.65
C VAL A 109 -15.31 -8.72 -4.89
N GLY A 110 -15.24 -8.80 -3.56
CA GLY A 110 -14.70 -7.74 -2.70
C GLY A 110 -13.24 -7.42 -3.00
N TYR A 111 -12.38 -8.44 -3.17
CA TYR A 111 -10.97 -8.20 -3.53
C TYR A 111 -10.81 -7.58 -4.92
N TRP A 112 -11.69 -7.93 -5.86
CA TRP A 112 -11.71 -7.29 -7.18
C TRP A 112 -12.10 -5.81 -7.07
N ASP A 113 -13.16 -5.49 -6.33
CA ASP A 113 -13.59 -4.11 -6.13
C ASP A 113 -12.54 -3.28 -5.38
N LEU A 114 -11.96 -3.81 -4.30
CA LEU A 114 -10.86 -3.19 -3.56
C LEU A 114 -9.66 -2.86 -4.46
N SER A 115 -9.30 -3.80 -5.33
CA SER A 115 -8.20 -3.61 -6.27
C SER A 115 -8.57 -2.57 -7.32
N ARG A 116 -9.80 -2.59 -7.84
CA ARG A 116 -10.31 -1.60 -8.79
C ARG A 116 -10.33 -0.20 -8.19
N MET A 117 -10.73 -0.07 -6.93
CA MET A 117 -10.72 1.19 -6.19
C MET A 117 -9.31 1.76 -6.03
N GLN A 118 -8.28 0.92 -5.91
CA GLN A 118 -6.90 1.38 -5.75
C GLN A 118 -6.19 1.63 -7.09
N PHE A 119 -6.41 0.78 -8.09
CA PHE A 119 -5.65 0.78 -9.33
C PHE A 119 -6.43 1.34 -10.51
N GLY A 120 -7.63 1.86 -10.27
CA GLY A 120 -8.43 2.60 -11.24
C GLY A 120 -9.07 1.74 -12.34
N SER A 121 -9.95 2.37 -13.11
CA SER A 121 -10.80 1.69 -14.09
C SER A 121 -10.07 1.23 -15.37
N ALA A 122 -8.95 1.84 -15.72
CA ALA A 122 -8.21 1.51 -16.94
C ALA A 122 -7.19 0.37 -16.77
N THR A 123 -6.83 0.00 -15.54
CA THR A 123 -5.75 -0.96 -15.29
C THR A 123 -6.20 -2.40 -15.55
N PRO A 124 -5.47 -3.18 -16.39
CA PRO A 124 -5.75 -4.59 -16.58
C PRO A 124 -5.62 -5.38 -15.28
N MET A 125 -6.61 -6.23 -14.98
CA MET A 125 -6.67 -7.03 -13.76
C MET A 125 -6.93 -8.51 -14.08
N THR A 126 -6.27 -9.41 -13.35
CA THR A 126 -6.51 -10.85 -13.40
C THR A 126 -6.89 -11.36 -12.01
N LEU A 127 -7.75 -12.37 -11.95
CA LEU A 127 -8.26 -12.94 -10.69
C LEU A 127 -7.73 -14.35 -10.49
N HIS A 128 -7.13 -14.60 -9.33
CA HIS A 128 -6.48 -15.85 -8.97
C HIS A 128 -6.98 -16.35 -7.62
N ARG A 129 -7.03 -17.68 -7.46
CA ARG A 129 -7.35 -18.31 -6.16
C ARG A 129 -6.10 -18.61 -5.33
N SER A 130 -4.97 -18.79 -5.97
CA SER A 130 -3.71 -19.16 -5.32
C SER A 130 -2.85 -17.92 -5.08
N GLN A 131 -2.43 -17.75 -3.83
CA GLN A 131 -1.49 -16.71 -3.43
C GLN A 131 -0.14 -16.87 -4.14
N GLY A 132 0.35 -18.11 -4.27
CA GLY A 132 1.61 -18.42 -4.96
C GLY A 132 1.62 -18.05 -6.45
N VAL A 133 0.47 -18.13 -7.14
CA VAL A 133 0.34 -17.65 -8.53
C VAL A 133 0.51 -16.13 -8.60
N VAL A 134 -0.10 -15.40 -7.67
CA VAL A 134 0.05 -13.94 -7.59
C VAL A 134 1.49 -13.55 -7.27
N LEU A 135 2.12 -14.19 -6.29
CA LEU A 135 3.53 -13.95 -5.94
C LEU A 135 4.46 -14.15 -7.13
N ARG A 136 4.26 -15.24 -7.90
CA ARG A 136 5.05 -15.50 -9.11
C ARG A 136 4.88 -14.41 -10.16
N ALA A 137 3.64 -14.00 -10.43
CA ALA A 137 3.35 -12.94 -11.40
C ALA A 137 4.04 -11.61 -11.02
N VAL A 138 4.12 -11.28 -9.73
CA VAL A 138 4.85 -10.10 -9.26
C VAL A 138 6.36 -10.26 -9.46
N SER A 139 6.91 -11.43 -9.13
CA SER A 139 8.35 -11.71 -9.29
C SER A 139 8.83 -11.75 -10.74
N GLU A 140 7.95 -12.05 -11.70
CA GLU A 140 8.26 -12.01 -13.14
C GLU A 140 8.53 -10.58 -13.66
N GLY A 141 8.17 -9.54 -12.90
CA GLY A 141 8.67 -8.18 -13.10
C GLY A 141 8.10 -7.40 -14.29
N ASP A 142 7.00 -7.86 -14.90
CA ASP A 142 6.41 -7.30 -16.12
C ASP A 142 5.48 -6.08 -15.90
N GLY A 143 5.68 -5.36 -14.78
CA GLY A 143 4.77 -4.29 -14.34
C GLY A 143 3.55 -4.80 -13.55
N THR A 144 3.61 -6.04 -13.05
CA THR A 144 2.53 -6.62 -12.23
C THR A 144 2.63 -6.23 -10.76
N VAL A 145 1.52 -5.72 -10.22
CA VAL A 145 1.27 -5.56 -8.78
C VAL A 145 0.38 -6.69 -8.29
N GLY A 146 0.75 -7.31 -7.19
CA GLY A 146 -0.05 -8.37 -6.56
C GLY A 146 -0.96 -7.79 -5.49
N VAL A 147 -2.20 -8.25 -5.39
CA VAL A 147 -3.10 -7.92 -4.27
C VAL A 147 -3.42 -9.20 -3.53
N LEU A 148 -3.04 -9.26 -2.25
CA LEU A 148 -3.21 -10.42 -1.38
C LEU A 148 -4.08 -10.07 -0.18
N PRO A 149 -4.93 -11.00 0.31
CA PRO A 149 -5.63 -10.86 1.58
C PRO A 149 -4.69 -10.48 2.73
N LEU A 150 -5.25 -9.81 3.75
CA LEU A 150 -4.50 -9.56 4.97
C LEU A 150 -4.03 -10.89 5.59
N PRO A 151 -2.79 -10.95 6.09
CA PRO A 151 -2.31 -12.10 6.85
C PRO A 151 -3.22 -12.42 8.03
N GLN A 152 -3.54 -13.69 8.21
CA GLN A 152 -4.21 -14.20 9.39
C GLN A 152 -3.24 -15.04 10.23
N ASP A 153 -3.46 -15.06 11.54
CA ASP A 153 -2.69 -15.93 12.43
C ASP A 153 -3.18 -17.37 12.31
N GLY A 154 -2.27 -18.34 12.35
CA GLY A 154 -2.60 -19.76 12.22
C GLY A 154 -2.87 -20.25 10.78
N GLU A 155 -2.51 -19.47 9.75
CA GLU A 155 -2.43 -19.98 8.38
C GLU A 155 -1.30 -21.02 8.24
N ASP A 156 -1.57 -22.15 7.57
CA ASP A 156 -0.58 -23.23 7.39
C ASP A 156 0.56 -22.84 6.44
N ASP A 157 0.25 -22.13 5.34
CA ASP A 157 1.20 -21.68 4.33
C ASP A 157 0.93 -20.21 3.96
N PRO A 158 1.29 -19.27 4.86
CA PRO A 158 0.99 -17.87 4.63
C PRO A 158 1.94 -17.26 3.60
N TRP A 159 1.39 -16.50 2.65
CA TRP A 159 2.14 -15.88 1.56
C TRP A 159 3.32 -15.03 2.02
N TRP A 160 3.21 -14.36 3.17
CA TRP A 160 4.23 -13.45 3.70
C TRP A 160 5.52 -14.21 4.08
N SER A 161 5.42 -15.51 4.37
CA SER A 161 6.58 -16.34 4.71
C SER A 161 7.51 -16.59 3.53
N HIS A 162 7.02 -16.44 2.29
CA HIS A 162 7.84 -16.53 1.08
C HIS A 162 8.60 -15.23 0.82
N LEU A 163 8.23 -14.11 1.46
CA LEU A 163 8.95 -12.84 1.35
C LEU A 163 10.11 -12.71 2.35
N ALA A 164 10.22 -13.65 3.30
CA ALA A 164 11.25 -13.70 4.34
C ALA A 164 12.63 -14.11 3.82
N VAL A 165 13.00 -13.59 2.65
CA VAL A 165 14.26 -13.80 1.96
C VAL A 165 14.94 -12.45 1.71
N ASP A 166 16.25 -12.43 1.88
CA ASP A 166 17.09 -11.24 1.69
C ASP A 166 17.83 -11.34 0.34
N THR A 167 17.06 -11.28 -0.75
CA THR A 167 17.58 -11.25 -2.11
C THR A 167 17.07 -10.02 -2.85
N GLU A 168 17.78 -9.62 -3.90
CA GLU A 168 17.34 -8.53 -4.78
C GLU A 168 16.04 -8.91 -5.51
N ASN A 169 15.23 -7.90 -5.89
CA ASN A 169 13.99 -8.04 -6.66
C ASN A 169 12.87 -8.91 -6.05
N VAL A 170 12.89 -9.13 -4.73
CA VAL A 170 11.79 -9.82 -4.02
C VAL A 170 10.58 -8.89 -3.92
N PRO A 171 9.35 -9.38 -4.17
CA PRO A 171 8.14 -8.61 -3.91
C PRO A 171 8.12 -8.06 -2.47
N ARG A 172 7.86 -6.77 -2.33
CA ARG A 172 7.66 -6.10 -1.04
C ARG A 172 6.23 -5.62 -0.94
N VAL A 173 5.70 -5.56 0.29
CA VAL A 173 4.45 -4.86 0.56
C VAL A 173 4.68 -3.36 0.34
N ILE A 174 3.77 -2.72 -0.39
CA ILE A 174 3.88 -1.32 -0.78
C ILE A 174 2.65 -0.48 -0.42
N ALA A 175 1.50 -1.10 -0.14
CA ALA A 175 0.28 -0.39 0.25
C ALA A 175 -0.70 -1.28 1.02
N ARG A 176 -1.51 -0.66 1.87
CA ARG A 176 -2.67 -1.23 2.55
C ARG A 176 -3.94 -0.75 1.88
N LEU A 177 -4.81 -1.67 1.50
CA LEU A 177 -6.01 -1.38 0.71
C LEU A 177 -7.30 -1.62 1.51
N PRO A 178 -8.26 -0.70 1.46
CA PRO A 178 -8.15 0.67 0.92
C PRO A 178 -7.33 1.59 1.81
N PHE A 179 -6.71 2.59 1.20
CA PHE A 179 -5.97 3.65 1.91
C PHE A 179 -6.90 4.66 2.58
N VAL A 180 -8.09 4.92 2.03
CA VAL A 180 -9.04 5.91 2.56
C VAL A 180 -10.31 5.22 3.06
N GLN A 181 -10.40 5.05 4.38
CA GLN A 181 -11.43 4.35 5.16
C GLN A 181 -12.69 5.19 5.39
N ASP A 182 -13.84 4.72 4.90
CA ASP A 182 -15.16 5.32 5.11
C ASP A 182 -16.15 4.24 5.58
N ARG A 183 -16.51 4.23 6.86
CA ARG A 183 -17.34 3.15 7.44
C ARG A 183 -18.71 2.96 6.76
N SER A 184 -19.20 3.94 6.00
CA SER A 184 -20.52 3.88 5.38
C SER A 184 -20.59 3.07 4.07
N ALA A 185 -19.46 2.84 3.40
CA ALA A 185 -19.44 2.32 2.02
C ALA A 185 -18.60 1.05 1.82
N TRP A 186 -18.18 0.40 2.91
CA TRP A 186 -17.17 -0.66 2.85
C TRP A 186 -17.79 -2.04 2.84
N PHE A 187 -17.46 -2.83 1.82
CA PHE A 187 -17.90 -4.22 1.69
C PHE A 187 -17.22 -5.07 2.79
N GLU A 188 -18.00 -5.48 3.80
CA GLU A 188 -17.64 -6.47 4.81
C GLU A 188 -16.37 -6.16 5.64
N GLY A 189 -15.93 -4.90 5.70
CA GLY A 189 -14.69 -4.54 6.40
C GLY A 189 -13.43 -5.18 5.81
N MET A 190 -13.50 -5.62 4.55
CA MET A 190 -12.42 -6.32 3.87
C MET A 190 -11.18 -5.44 3.70
N GLY A 191 -10.00 -6.06 3.76
CA GLY A 191 -8.73 -5.41 3.49
C GLY A 191 -7.77 -6.29 2.71
N ALA A 192 -6.79 -5.67 2.07
CA ALA A 192 -5.73 -6.35 1.36
C ALA A 192 -4.39 -5.61 1.50
N LEU A 193 -3.31 -6.30 1.13
CA LEU A 193 -1.99 -5.73 0.92
C LEU A 193 -1.62 -5.80 -0.55
N ALA A 194 -1.03 -4.72 -1.07
CA ALA A 194 -0.47 -4.67 -2.41
C ALA A 194 1.04 -4.95 -2.36
N LEU A 195 1.54 -5.75 -3.29
CA LEU A 195 2.93 -6.16 -3.41
C LEU A 195 3.51 -5.80 -4.77
N ALA A 196 4.77 -5.36 -4.78
CA ALA A 196 5.52 -5.05 -5.99
C ALA A 196 7.03 -5.22 -5.74
N PRO A 197 7.86 -5.45 -6.78
CA PRO A 197 9.31 -5.47 -6.66
C PRO A 197 9.90 -4.05 -6.60
N ILE A 198 9.36 -3.21 -5.70
CA ILE A 198 9.84 -1.85 -5.42
C ILE A 198 9.95 -1.69 -3.91
N ASP A 199 10.88 -0.86 -3.45
CA ASP A 199 11.02 -0.59 -2.02
C ASP A 199 9.92 0.34 -1.48
N HIS A 200 9.49 0.06 -0.25
CA HIS A 200 8.66 0.99 0.53
C HIS A 200 9.50 2.20 0.97
N ALA A 201 8.92 3.39 0.83
CA ALA A 201 9.54 4.66 1.17
C ALA A 201 8.69 5.44 2.19
N ASP A 202 9.34 6.32 2.92
CA ASP A 202 8.73 7.14 3.97
C ASP A 202 7.64 8.08 3.43
N SER A 203 6.40 7.91 3.92
CA SER A 203 5.24 8.75 3.64
C SER A 203 4.96 9.77 4.75
N GLY A 204 5.72 9.73 5.84
CA GLY A 204 5.59 10.54 7.05
C GLY A 204 4.69 9.92 8.14
N ASP A 205 3.92 8.89 7.81
CA ASP A 205 3.06 8.14 8.74
C ASP A 205 2.82 6.74 8.15
N ASP A 206 3.59 5.78 8.64
CA ASP A 206 3.80 4.49 8.00
C ASP A 206 3.74 3.34 9.01
N ILE A 207 3.48 2.14 8.49
CA ILE A 207 3.71 0.86 9.15
C ILE A 207 4.77 0.12 8.34
N SER A 208 5.84 -0.30 8.99
CA SER A 208 6.84 -1.19 8.40
C SER A 208 6.52 -2.65 8.72
N LEU A 209 6.73 -3.53 7.77
CA LEU A 209 6.54 -4.97 7.94
C LEU A 209 7.89 -5.68 7.96
N ILE A 210 8.12 -6.43 9.04
CA ILE A 210 9.30 -7.28 9.19
C ILE A 210 8.88 -8.72 9.45
N VAL A 211 9.73 -9.66 9.04
CA VAL A 211 9.67 -11.05 9.44
C VAL A 211 10.87 -11.35 10.33
N ILE A 212 10.61 -11.83 11.53
CA ILE A 212 11.62 -12.27 12.49
C ILE A 212 11.70 -13.80 12.39
N ALA A 213 12.88 -14.34 12.05
CA ALA A 213 13.15 -15.76 12.14
C ALA A 213 13.81 -16.05 13.49
N ALA A 214 13.18 -16.90 14.28
CA ALA A 214 13.54 -17.13 15.67
C ALA A 214 13.45 -18.61 16.07
N ASP A 215 14.11 -18.93 17.18
CA ASP A 215 14.06 -20.24 17.81
C ASP A 215 12.60 -20.58 18.20
N PRO A 216 12.10 -21.80 17.90
CA PRO A 216 10.73 -22.20 18.23
C PRO A 216 10.33 -22.08 19.71
N GLN A 217 11.29 -22.03 20.63
CA GLN A 217 11.06 -21.89 22.07
C GLN A 217 10.88 -20.43 22.50
N ILE A 218 11.20 -19.44 21.66
CA ILE A 218 11.01 -18.04 22.05
C ILE A 218 9.51 -17.72 22.16
N SER A 219 9.11 -17.17 23.31
CA SER A 219 7.73 -16.71 23.47
C SER A 219 7.49 -15.38 22.75
N ARG A 220 6.27 -15.19 22.21
CA ARG A 220 5.82 -13.89 21.65
C ARG A 220 5.99 -12.74 22.66
N ALA A 221 5.76 -13.00 23.95
CA ALA A 221 5.92 -12.01 25.02
C ALA A 221 7.38 -11.57 25.20
N ARG A 222 8.34 -12.51 25.10
CA ARG A 222 9.76 -12.20 25.10
C ARG A 222 10.14 -11.39 23.86
N LEU A 223 9.77 -11.83 22.66
CA LEU A 223 10.01 -11.08 21.41
C LEU A 223 9.50 -9.64 21.51
N HIS A 224 8.26 -9.46 21.95
CA HIS A 224 7.66 -8.13 22.10
C HIS A 224 8.44 -7.26 23.11
N ARG A 225 8.87 -7.82 24.25
CA ARG A 225 9.68 -7.10 25.24
C ARG A 225 11.03 -6.67 24.67
N GLU A 226 11.74 -7.57 23.99
CA GLU A 226 13.05 -7.24 23.40
C GLU A 226 12.92 -6.22 22.26
N MET A 227 11.85 -6.30 21.45
CA MET A 227 11.53 -5.28 20.44
C MET A 227 11.32 -3.91 21.08
N LYS A 228 10.53 -3.86 22.16
CA LYS A 228 10.29 -2.61 22.90
C LYS A 228 11.57 -2.06 23.51
N ALA A 229 12.43 -2.92 24.07
CA ALA A 229 13.74 -2.51 24.61
C ALA A 229 14.68 -1.96 23.52
N ALA A 230 14.58 -2.46 22.29
CA ALA A 230 15.30 -1.95 21.13
C ALA A 230 14.68 -0.67 20.51
N GLY A 231 13.60 -0.15 21.10
CA GLY A 231 12.95 1.09 20.65
C GLY A 231 11.99 0.90 19.47
N PHE A 232 11.45 -0.30 19.28
CA PHE A 232 10.36 -0.56 18.34
C PHE A 232 9.01 -0.57 19.07
N THR A 233 8.01 0.04 18.47
CA THR A 233 6.60 -0.13 18.84
C THR A 233 5.89 -0.85 17.69
N GLY A 234 4.89 -1.66 18.02
CA GLY A 234 4.25 -2.51 17.03
C GLY A 234 3.65 -3.79 17.62
N ARG A 235 3.24 -4.69 16.74
CA ARG A 235 2.54 -5.93 17.10
C ARG A 235 2.87 -7.09 16.17
N ILE A 236 2.90 -8.29 16.76
CA ILE A 236 3.03 -9.55 16.01
C ILE A 236 1.64 -9.87 15.42
N ILE A 237 1.58 -10.07 14.10
CA ILE A 237 0.33 -10.28 13.35
C ILE A 237 0.03 -11.76 13.14
N SER A 238 1.07 -12.51 12.78
CA SER A 238 0.96 -13.92 12.40
C SER A 238 2.28 -14.60 12.70
N ALA A 239 2.25 -15.91 12.93
CA ALA A 239 3.47 -16.70 13.01
C ALA A 239 3.25 -18.10 12.41
N VAL A 240 4.30 -18.65 11.79
CA VAL A 240 4.28 -19.98 11.19
C VAL A 240 5.62 -20.68 11.42
N GLY A 241 5.57 -21.97 11.73
CA GLY A 241 6.75 -22.81 11.80
C GLY A 241 7.08 -23.37 10.41
N LYS A 242 8.35 -23.30 9.99
CA LYS A 242 8.82 -24.02 8.79
C LYS A 242 9.52 -25.31 9.22
N GLY A 243 8.94 -26.46 8.85
CA GLY A 243 9.50 -27.77 9.16
C GLY A 243 10.72 -28.13 8.29
N GLY A 244 11.69 -28.85 8.85
CA GLY A 244 12.91 -29.32 8.19
C GLY A 244 14.07 -29.50 9.18
N ASP A 245 15.30 -29.75 8.69
CA ASP A 245 16.52 -29.88 9.51
C ASP A 245 16.89 -28.59 10.27
N HIS A 246 16.34 -27.44 9.86
CA HIS A 246 16.44 -26.15 10.53
C HIS A 246 15.03 -25.63 10.80
N ALA A 247 14.39 -26.13 11.86
CA ALA A 247 13.06 -25.70 12.24
C ALA A 247 13.09 -24.23 12.71
N GLU A 248 12.76 -23.30 11.82
CA GLU A 248 12.67 -21.88 12.14
C GLU A 248 11.20 -21.48 12.38
N TRP A 249 10.98 -20.63 13.38
CA TRP A 249 9.69 -19.98 13.58
C TRP A 249 9.72 -18.58 13.00
N LEU A 250 8.85 -18.30 12.04
CA LEU A 250 8.74 -16.99 11.43
C LEU A 250 7.62 -16.20 12.10
N HIS A 251 7.91 -14.97 12.50
CA HIS A 251 6.94 -14.02 13.05
C HIS A 251 6.79 -12.84 12.12
N LEU A 252 5.59 -12.61 11.59
CA LEU A 252 5.24 -11.38 10.89
C LEU A 252 4.91 -10.30 11.91
N VAL A 253 5.55 -9.14 11.78
CA VAL A 253 5.41 -8.03 12.71
C VAL A 253 5.17 -6.72 11.98
N GLU A 254 4.15 -5.99 12.43
CA GLU A 254 3.95 -4.58 12.12
C GLU A 254 4.77 -3.75 13.11
N VAL A 255 5.58 -2.82 12.59
CA VAL A 255 6.37 -1.85 13.35
C VAL A 255 5.85 -0.47 13.00
N ASP A 256 5.55 0.35 14.00
CA ASP A 256 5.07 1.71 13.78
C ASP A 256 6.20 2.58 13.20
N GLY A 257 5.85 3.38 12.19
CA GLY A 257 6.77 4.25 11.47
C GLY A 257 7.52 3.57 10.33
N TYR A 258 8.31 4.39 9.63
CA TYR A 258 9.19 3.94 8.55
C TYR A 258 10.48 3.32 9.10
N LEU A 259 10.80 2.11 8.65
CA LEU A 259 12.02 1.38 8.98
C LEU A 259 12.96 1.37 7.77
N ALA A 260 14.01 2.17 7.84
CA ALA A 260 14.99 2.29 6.77
C ALA A 260 15.76 0.96 6.53
N PRO A 261 16.23 0.67 5.29
CA PRO A 261 16.91 -0.58 4.93
C PRO A 261 18.14 -0.95 5.79
N LYS A 262 18.75 0.02 6.48
CA LYS A 262 19.93 -0.16 7.34
C LYS A 262 19.71 0.41 8.74
N ASP A 263 18.49 0.30 9.27
CA ASP A 263 18.20 0.74 10.63
C ASP A 263 19.04 -0.03 11.65
N LYS A 264 19.92 0.69 12.36
CA LYS A 264 20.88 0.12 13.31
C LYS A 264 20.19 -0.56 14.50
N ARG A 265 18.95 -0.17 14.84
CA ARG A 265 18.17 -0.77 15.94
C ARG A 265 17.93 -2.27 15.71
N LEU A 266 17.80 -2.70 14.45
CA LEU A 266 17.61 -4.12 14.11
C LEU A 266 18.80 -4.98 14.55
N SER A 267 20.02 -4.50 14.31
CA SER A 267 21.23 -5.22 14.73
C SER A 267 21.39 -5.28 16.26
N GLY A 268 20.92 -4.24 16.97
CA GLY A 268 20.86 -4.22 18.42
C GLY A 268 19.85 -5.21 18.98
N PHE A 269 18.66 -5.27 18.38
CA PHE A 269 17.59 -6.21 18.73
C PHE A 269 18.04 -7.67 18.57
N ILE A 270 18.65 -8.02 17.42
CA ILE A 270 19.16 -9.39 17.18
C ILE A 270 20.18 -9.79 18.25
N LYS A 271 21.13 -8.91 18.58
CA LYS A 271 22.13 -9.16 19.62
C LYS A 271 21.51 -9.32 21.01
N ALA A 272 20.49 -8.53 21.33
CA ALA A 272 19.81 -8.60 22.63
C ALA A 272 19.04 -9.92 22.85
N CYS A 273 18.66 -10.60 21.77
CA CYS A 273 17.98 -11.89 21.83
C CYS A 273 18.93 -13.08 22.07
N ASP A 274 20.24 -12.86 22.20
CA ASP A 274 21.25 -13.86 22.61
C ASP A 274 21.19 -15.19 21.81
N GLY A 275 21.00 -15.09 20.50
CA GLY A 275 20.95 -16.26 19.60
C GLY A 275 19.55 -16.82 19.35
N ASP A 276 18.53 -16.42 20.11
CA ASP A 276 17.14 -16.87 19.87
C ASP A 276 16.48 -16.20 18.65
N VAL A 277 17.06 -15.11 18.14
CA VAL A 277 16.66 -14.49 16.87
C VAL A 277 17.82 -14.61 15.91
N GLU A 278 17.60 -15.36 14.83
CA GLU A 278 18.63 -15.60 13.81
C GLU A 278 18.76 -14.44 12.84
N ARG A 279 17.61 -13.93 12.36
CA ARG A 279 17.56 -12.84 11.38
C ARG A 279 16.24 -12.08 11.42
N VAL A 280 16.29 -10.86 10.91
CA VAL A 280 15.11 -10.01 10.67
C VAL A 280 15.15 -9.54 9.22
N VAL A 281 14.07 -9.79 8.49
CA VAL A 281 13.92 -9.41 7.08
C VAL A 281 12.83 -8.36 6.95
N ARG A 282 13.14 -7.20 6.34
CA ARG A 282 12.11 -6.22 5.98
C ARG A 282 11.39 -6.71 4.72
N ILE A 283 10.07 -6.86 4.81
CA ILE A 283 9.24 -7.32 3.68
C ILE A 283 8.40 -6.20 3.06
N GLY A 284 8.68 -4.95 3.44
CA GLY A 284 8.02 -3.76 2.91
C GLY A 284 7.33 -2.96 4.02
N GLY A 285 6.29 -2.25 3.63
CA GLY A 285 5.51 -1.39 4.52
C GLY A 285 4.43 -0.67 3.76
N TYR A 286 3.64 0.14 4.47
CA TYR A 286 2.57 0.90 3.87
C TYR A 286 2.28 2.16 4.67
N ALA A 287 1.81 3.21 3.99
CA ALA A 287 1.29 4.40 4.63
C ALA A 287 0.04 4.06 5.46
N VAL A 288 -0.06 4.57 6.68
CA VAL A 288 -1.24 4.38 7.55
C VAL A 288 -2.50 4.89 6.85
N PRO A 289 -3.55 4.06 6.69
CA PRO A 289 -4.80 4.47 6.08
C PRO A 289 -5.48 5.63 6.80
N VAL A 290 -6.02 6.58 6.02
CA VAL A 290 -6.80 7.71 6.54
C VAL A 290 -8.22 7.24 6.85
N ARG A 291 -8.77 7.61 8.02
CA ARG A 291 -10.17 7.35 8.38
C ARG A 291 -10.99 8.62 8.24
N ILE A 292 -12.10 8.51 7.51
CA ILE A 292 -13.06 9.58 7.25
C ILE A 292 -14.32 9.29 8.09
N GLY A 293 -14.87 10.33 8.71
CA GLY A 293 -16.12 10.24 9.47
C GLY A 293 -15.96 9.77 10.92
N GLU A 294 -14.75 9.77 11.47
CA GLU A 294 -14.56 9.73 12.92
C GLU A 294 -14.71 11.17 13.44
N GLU A 295 -15.91 11.53 13.93
CA GLU A 295 -15.98 12.59 14.93
C GLU A 295 -15.03 12.20 16.06
N GLU A 296 -14.09 13.06 16.43
CA GLU A 296 -13.41 12.95 17.71
C GLU A 296 -14.49 12.84 18.77
N GLN A 297 -14.72 11.62 19.27
CA GLN A 297 -15.44 11.45 20.53
C GLN A 297 -14.50 11.97 21.61
N GLY A 298 -14.52 13.30 21.77
CA GLY A 298 -14.00 13.96 22.94
C GLY A 298 -14.80 13.49 24.16
N SER A 299 -14.09 12.85 25.09
CA SER A 299 -14.31 12.97 26.53
C SER A 299 -13.02 12.65 27.25
#